data_AF-A0A6N2MAS4-F1
#
_entry.id   AF-A0A6N2MAS4-F1
#
_cell.length_a   1.000
_cell.length_b   1.000
_cell.length_c   1.000
_cell.angle_alpha   90.00
_cell.angle_beta   90.00
_cell.angle_gamma   90.00
#
_symmetry.space_group_name_H-M   'P 1'
#
loop_
_entity.id
_entity.type
_entity.pdbx_description
1 polymer ?
#
loop_
_entity_poly.entity_id
_entity_poly.type
_entity_poly.pdbx_seq_one_letter_code
_entity_poly.pdbx_strand_id
1 'polypeptide(L)'
;MSNETLEILSNKEVIEVNQDKLGVQGKKAKNNGDLEVWAGPLSNEKVAVVLWKRCSSRATVTAYWPDIGLESTTTVSARDLWAVRSLVYLH
;
A
#
# COMPACT_ATOMS: atom_id res chain seq x y z
N MET A 1 6.47 19.88 -17.93
CA MET A 1 5.92 19.06 -16.84
C MET A 1 5.71 19.96 -15.64
N SER A 2 4.64 19.77 -14.87
CA SER A 2 4.44 20.51 -13.62
C SER A 2 5.26 19.88 -12.48
N ASN A 3 5.49 20.62 -11.39
CA ASN A 3 6.21 20.09 -10.23
C ASN A 3 5.43 18.93 -9.58
N GLU A 4 4.11 19.02 -9.51
CA GLU A 4 3.24 17.98 -8.96
C GLU A 4 3.33 16.70 -9.81
N THR A 5 3.38 16.85 -11.15
CA THR A 5 3.57 15.70 -12.05
C THR A 5 4.94 15.05 -11.81
N LEU A 6 5.97 15.86 -11.62
CA LEU A 6 7.32 15.36 -11.35
C LEU A 6 7.38 14.64 -9.99
N GLU A 7 6.77 15.19 -8.94
CA GLU A 7 6.71 14.57 -7.62
C GLU A 7 6.02 13.20 -7.66
N ILE A 8 4.90 13.08 -8.37
CA ILE A 8 4.18 11.81 -8.52
C ILE A 8 5.05 10.78 -9.25
N LEU A 9 5.68 11.17 -10.37
CA LEU A 9 6.43 10.24 -11.22
C LEU A 9 7.83 9.90 -10.69
N SER A 10 8.41 10.74 -9.84
CA SER A 10 9.78 10.57 -9.34
C SER A 10 9.86 9.99 -7.92
N ASN A 11 8.72 9.63 -7.30
CA ASN A 11 8.71 9.01 -5.98
C ASN A 11 9.45 7.66 -6.01
N LYS A 12 10.67 7.66 -5.45
CA LYS A 12 11.57 6.51 -5.45
C LYS A 12 11.00 5.31 -4.68
N GLU A 13 10.34 5.53 -3.55
CA GLU A 13 9.78 4.42 -2.74
C GLU A 13 8.64 3.72 -3.49
N VAL A 14 7.83 4.47 -4.25
CA VAL A 14 6.77 3.88 -5.11
C VAL A 14 7.38 3.16 -6.32
N ILE A 15 8.42 3.72 -6.94
CA ILE A 15 9.15 3.06 -8.04
C ILE A 15 9.79 1.76 -7.56
N GLU A 16 10.35 1.72 -6.35
CA GLU A 16 10.97 0.52 -5.76
C GLU A 16 9.96 -0.62 -5.58
N VAL A 17 8.69 -0.33 -5.25
CA VAL A 17 7.63 -1.35 -5.25
C VAL A 17 7.43 -1.95 -6.64
N ASN A 18 7.39 -1.11 -7.68
CA ASN A 18 7.26 -1.58 -9.07
C ASN A 18 8.51 -2.32 -9.57
N GLN A 19 9.68 -2.03 -9.01
CA GLN A 19 10.96 -2.65 -9.38
C GLN A 19 11.40 -3.75 -8.40
N ASP A 20 10.48 -4.21 -7.53
CA ASP A 20 10.80 -5.23 -6.54
C ASP A 20 11.23 -6.54 -7.22
N LYS A 21 12.30 -7.15 -6.69
CA LYS A 21 12.93 -8.34 -7.28
C LYS A 21 12.01 -9.56 -7.33
N LEU A 22 10.99 -9.62 -6.47
CA LEU A 22 10.02 -10.71 -6.49
C LEU A 22 9.14 -10.64 -7.74
N GLY A 23 8.95 -9.44 -8.31
CA GLY A 23 8.25 -9.25 -9.59
C GLY A 23 6.78 -9.69 -9.58
N VAL A 24 6.16 -9.79 -8.41
CA VAL A 24 4.77 -10.25 -8.27
C VAL A 24 3.83 -9.05 -8.36
N GLN A 25 2.89 -9.13 -9.29
CA GLN A 25 1.85 -8.11 -9.45
C GLN A 25 0.91 -8.10 -8.24
N GLY A 26 0.63 -6.91 -7.71
CA GLY A 26 -0.40 -6.70 -6.70
C GLY A 26 -1.80 -7.00 -7.23
N LYS A 27 -2.67 -7.53 -6.38
CA LYS A 27 -4.05 -7.88 -6.71
C LYS A 27 -5.03 -7.11 -5.83
N LYS A 28 -6.27 -6.99 -6.30
CA LYS A 28 -7.36 -6.51 -5.47
C LYS A 28 -7.63 -7.54 -4.37
N ALA A 29 -7.25 -7.19 -3.15
CA ALA A 29 -7.39 -8.02 -1.95
C ALA A 29 -8.79 -7.92 -1.36
N LYS A 30 -9.37 -6.72 -1.38
CA LYS A 30 -10.73 -6.45 -0.89
C LYS A 30 -11.44 -5.46 -1.81
N ASN A 31 -12.73 -5.70 -2.03
CA ASN A 31 -13.60 -4.84 -2.80
C ASN A 31 -14.90 -4.60 -2.04
N ASN A 32 -15.13 -3.37 -1.58
CA ASN A 32 -16.39 -2.93 -1.00
C ASN A 32 -16.94 -1.74 -1.79
N GLY A 33 -17.19 -1.95 -3.09
CA GLY A 33 -17.66 -0.93 -4.01
C GLY A 33 -16.58 0.12 -4.27
N ASP A 34 -16.78 1.32 -3.74
CA ASP A 34 -15.84 2.43 -3.90
C ASP A 34 -14.62 2.35 -2.97
N LEU A 35 -14.61 1.41 -2.03
CA LEU A 35 -13.52 1.22 -1.06
C LEU A 35 -12.79 -0.08 -1.40
N GLU A 36 -11.58 0.04 -1.91
CA GLU A 36 -10.76 -1.08 -2.34
C GLU A 36 -9.47 -1.18 -1.53
N VAL A 37 -9.03 -2.40 -1.27
CA VAL A 37 -7.68 -2.70 -0.79
C VAL A 37 -6.98 -3.51 -1.85
N TRP A 38 -5.80 -3.06 -2.26
CA TRP A 38 -4.92 -3.82 -3.12
C TRP A 38 -3.68 -4.21 -2.34
N ALA A 39 -3.18 -5.42 -2.57
CA ALA A 39 -1.98 -5.90 -1.92
C ALA A 39 -1.19 -6.85 -2.80
N GLY A 40 0.12 -6.89 -2.57
CA GLY A 40 1.04 -7.83 -3.22
C GLY A 40 2.28 -8.06 -2.36
N PRO A 41 2.81 -9.30 -2.33
CA PRO A 41 4.06 -9.57 -1.65
C PRO A 41 5.22 -8.89 -2.37
N LEU A 42 6.20 -8.45 -1.61
CA LEU A 42 7.48 -7.94 -2.08
C LEU A 42 8.61 -8.82 -1.56
N SER A 43 9.81 -8.61 -2.07
CA SER A 43 11.03 -9.20 -1.53
C SER A 43 11.23 -8.88 -0.04
N ASN A 44 11.91 -9.79 0.66
CA ASN A 44 12.20 -9.68 2.11
C ASN A 44 10.94 -9.68 2.99
N GLU A 45 9.96 -10.52 2.64
CA GLU A 45 8.74 -10.76 3.43
C GLU A 45 7.90 -9.49 3.69
N LYS A 46 8.09 -8.47 2.84
CA LYS A 46 7.31 -7.23 2.86
C LYS A 46 6.02 -7.41 2.06
N VAL A 47 5.03 -6.56 2.36
CA VAL A 47 3.78 -6.50 1.61
C VAL A 47 3.54 -5.04 1.21
N ALA A 48 3.30 -4.79 -0.08
CA ALA A 48 2.78 -3.51 -0.55
C ALA A 48 1.27 -3.48 -0.36
N VAL A 49 0.74 -2.37 0.15
CA VAL A 49 -0.71 -2.18 0.35
C VAL A 49 -1.12 -0.82 -0.21
N VAL A 50 -2.21 -0.79 -0.97
CA VAL A 50 -2.87 0.44 -1.42
C VAL A 50 -4.29 0.48 -0.86
N LEU A 51 -4.60 1.54 -0.14
CA LEU A 51 -5.96 1.86 0.31
C LEU A 51 -6.58 2.83 -0.69
N TRP A 52 -7.53 2.36 -1.49
CA TRP A 52 -8.07 3.14 -2.59
C TRP A 52 -9.55 3.48 -2.39
N LYS A 53 -9.83 4.78 -2.28
CA LYS A 53 -11.17 5.33 -2.13
C LYS A 53 -11.60 6.03 -3.41
N ARG A 54 -12.60 5.48 -4.10
CA ARG A 54 -13.05 5.90 -5.42
C ARG A 54 -14.26 6.85 -5.41
N CYS A 55 -14.97 6.94 -4.28
CA CYS A 55 -16.08 7.88 -4.10
C CYS A 55 -15.60 9.34 -3.97
N SER A 56 -16.50 10.32 -4.00
CA SER A 56 -16.15 11.73 -3.78
C SER A 56 -16.14 12.13 -2.30
N SER A 57 -16.94 11.49 -1.45
CA SER A 57 -17.04 11.77 -0.02
C SER A 57 -15.81 11.27 0.77
N ARG A 58 -15.64 11.77 2.00
CA ARG A 58 -14.63 11.22 2.92
C ARG A 58 -15.09 9.85 3.42
N ALA A 59 -14.18 8.88 3.42
CA ALA A 59 -14.43 7.54 3.93
C ALA A 59 -13.13 6.93 4.46
N THR A 60 -13.26 5.98 5.39
CA THR A 60 -12.15 5.20 5.94
C THR A 60 -12.05 3.88 5.20
N VAL A 61 -10.84 3.48 4.81
CA VAL A 61 -10.55 2.17 4.24
C VAL A 61 -9.65 1.42 5.23
N THR A 62 -10.00 0.18 5.56
CA THR A 62 -9.24 -0.66 6.48
C THR A 62 -8.74 -1.90 5.74
N ALA A 63 -7.43 -2.10 5.71
CA ALA A 63 -6.81 -3.36 5.33
C ALA A 63 -6.68 -4.24 6.57
N TYR A 64 -7.26 -5.43 6.54
CA TYR A 64 -7.09 -6.43 7.59
C TYR A 64 -5.95 -7.37 7.20
N TRP A 65 -5.18 -7.85 8.18
CA TRP A 65 -4.05 -8.75 7.95
C TRP A 65 -4.39 -9.95 7.07
N PRO A 66 -5.49 -10.69 7.32
CA PRO A 66 -5.84 -11.85 6.48
C PRO A 66 -6.13 -11.47 5.02
N ASP A 67 -6.68 -10.28 4.78
CA ASP A 67 -7.00 -9.79 3.43
C ASP A 67 -5.70 -9.56 2.60
N ILE A 68 -4.60 -9.20 3.27
CA ILE A 68 -3.32 -8.87 2.63
C ILE A 68 -2.25 -9.95 2.77
N GLY A 69 -2.62 -11.15 3.25
CA GLY A 69 -1.71 -12.29 3.35
C GLY A 69 -0.81 -12.29 4.59
N LEU A 70 -1.22 -11.62 5.66
CA LEU A 70 -0.55 -11.65 6.96
C LEU A 70 -1.41 -12.37 8.00
N GLU A 71 -0.75 -13.04 8.96
CA GLU A 71 -1.41 -13.57 10.15
C GLU A 71 -1.91 -12.44 11.05
N SER A 72 -3.04 -12.63 11.73
CA SER A 72 -3.65 -11.60 12.58
C SER A 72 -2.78 -11.17 13.76
N THR A 73 -1.80 -11.99 14.15
CA THR A 73 -0.86 -11.71 15.25
C THR A 73 0.46 -11.09 14.76
N THR A 74 0.63 -10.88 13.44
CA THR A 74 1.87 -10.32 12.90
C THR A 74 2.02 -8.87 13.30
N THR A 75 3.19 -8.53 13.85
CA THR A 75 3.61 -7.16 14.10
C THR A 75 4.41 -6.65 12.91
N VAL A 76 4.07 -5.48 12.40
CA VAL A 76 4.76 -4.86 11.26
C VAL A 76 5.15 -3.43 11.59
N SER A 77 6.23 -2.95 10.98
CA SER A 77 6.47 -1.51 10.83
C SER A 77 5.85 -1.07 9.51
N ALA A 78 4.94 -0.11 9.54
CA ALA A 78 4.35 0.43 8.33
C ALA A 78 5.15 1.63 7.82
N ARG A 79 5.26 1.78 6.49
CA ARG A 79 5.89 2.91 5.82
C ARG A 79 4.89 3.51 4.84
N ASP A 80 4.56 4.78 5.05
CA ASP A 80 3.80 5.56 4.08
C ASP A 80 4.76 6.09 3.00
N LEU A 81 4.62 5.58 1.78
CA LEU A 81 5.52 5.87 0.66
C LEU A 81 5.27 7.27 0.07
N TRP A 82 4.07 7.83 0.23
CA TRP A 82 3.74 9.16 -0.27
C TRP A 82 4.13 10.23 0.73
N ALA A 83 3.89 10.00 2.03
CA ALA A 83 4.34 10.88 3.09
C ALA A 83 5.82 10.69 3.46
N VAL A 84 6.47 9.66 2.91
CA VAL A 84 7.88 9.29 3.18
C VAL A 84 8.10 9.15 4.70
N ARG A 85 7.15 8.50 5.37
CA ARG A 85 7.04 8.48 6.83
C ARG A 85 6.82 7.08 7.36
N SER A 86 7.61 6.69 8.35
CA SER A 86 7.39 5.45 9.10
C SER A 86 6.30 5.65 10.14
N LEU A 87 5.36 4.72 10.20
CA LEU A 87 4.28 4.67 11.16
C LEU A 87 4.61 3.59 12.18
N VAL A 88 4.74 3.99 13.44
CA VAL A 88 4.89 3.04 14.54
C VAL A 88 3.49 2.56 14.90
N TYR A 89 3.22 1.27 14.73
CA TYR A 89 2.07 0.64 15.37
C TYR A 89 2.54 -0.04 16.66
N LEU A 90 1.95 0.40 17.77
CA LEU A 90 1.85 -0.36 19.00
C LEU A 90 0.48 -1.05 18.96
N HIS A 91 0.42 -2.30 19.44
CA HIS A 91 -0.77 -3.17 19.43
C HIS A 91 -2.07 -2.45 19.82
#